data_AF-A0A645BNE1-F1
#
_entry.id   AF-A0A645BNE1-F1
#
_cell.length_a   1.000
_cell.length_b   1.000
_cell.length_c   1.000
_cell.angle_alpha   90.00
_cell.angle_beta   90.00
_cell.angle_gamma   90.00
#
_symmetry.space_group_name_H-M   'P 1'
#
loop_
_entity.id
_entity.type
_entity.pdbx_description
1 polymer ?
#
loop_
_entity_poly.entity_id
_entity_poly.type
_entity_poly.pdbx_seq_one_letter_code
_entity_poly.pdbx_strand_id
1 'polypeptide(L)' 'MIITTGRISTDMVLKAANIACPLIASRSIPTTSALELANKLGITVIGRVVSSKPVIYMYEERIAI' A
#
# COMPACT_ATOMS: atom_id res chain seq x y z
N MET A 1 2.47 8.77 5.33
CA MET A 1 2.62 7.84 4.20
C MET A 1 3.95 7.12 4.36
N ILE A 2 3.97 5.80 4.16
CA ILE A 2 5.20 4.99 4.09
C ILE A 2 5.58 4.78 2.62
N ILE A 3 6.84 5.00 2.28
CA ILE A 3 7.40 4.69 0.96
C ILE A 3 8.50 3.65 1.14
N THR A 4 8.46 2.58 0.35
CA THR A 4 9.47 1.52 0.37
C THR A 4 9.86 1.07 -1.03
N THR A 5 11.02 0.46 -1.15
CA THR A 5 11.51 -0.16 -2.39
C THR A 5 11.16 -1.65 -2.46
N GLY A 6 10.98 -2.31 -1.32
CA GLY A 6 10.68 -3.74 -1.20
C GLY A 6 9.19 -4.08 -1.38
N ARG A 7 8.87 -5.37 -1.47
CA ARG A 7 7.47 -5.84 -1.56
C ARG A 7 6.65 -5.42 -0.33
N ILE A 8 5.37 -5.15 -0.55
CA ILE A 8 4.42 -4.91 0.54
C ILE A 8 3.89 -6.28 1.00
N SER A 9 4.39 -6.75 2.14
CA SER A 9 3.93 -7.97 2.82
C SER A 9 2.91 -7.65 3.91
N THR A 10 2.26 -8.68 4.46
CA THR A 10 1.33 -8.56 5.59
C THR A 10 1.98 -7.85 6.79
N ASP A 11 3.24 -8.17 7.11
CA ASP A 11 3.97 -7.49 8.19
C ASP A 11 4.18 -6.00 7.93
N MET A 12 4.37 -5.60 6.67
CA MET A 12 4.49 -4.18 6.33
C MET A 12 3.17 -3.45 6.54
N VAL A 13 2.06 -4.09 6.22
CA VAL A 13 0.72 -3.57 6.48
C VAL A 13 0.45 -3.47 7.98
N LEU A 14 0.80 -4.49 8.78
CA LEU A 14 0.66 -4.45 10.24
C LEU A 14 1.51 -3.33 10.87
N LYS A 15 2.76 -3.16 10.43
CA LYS A 15 3.62 -2.07 10.92
C LYS A 15 3.05 -0.69 10.56
N ALA A 16 2.48 -0.53 9.37
CA ALA A 16 1.81 0.70 8.99
C ALA A 16 0.56 0.97 9.85
N ALA A 17 -0.26 -0.07 10.09
CA ALA A 17 -1.45 0.01 10.92
C ALA A 17 -1.12 0.41 12.37
N ASN A 18 -0.06 -0.17 12.95
CA ASN A 18 0.37 0.12 14.32
C ASN A 18 0.73 1.59 14.57
N ILE A 19 1.20 2.30 13.53
CA ILE A 19 1.50 3.74 13.61
C ILE A 19 0.37 4.59 13.01
N ALA A 20 -0.80 4.00 12.78
CA ALA A 20 -1.95 4.62 12.13
C ALA A 20 -1.63 5.28 10.77
N CYS A 21 -0.70 4.71 9.99
CA CYS A 21 -0.36 5.22 8.67
C CYS A 21 -1.39 4.72 7.64
N PRO A 22 -2.16 5.62 7.00
CA PRO A 22 -3.27 5.22 6.14
C PRO A 22 -2.86 4.82 4.72
N LEU A 23 -1.58 4.93 4.37
CA LEU A 23 -1.09 4.70 3.00
C LEU A 23 0.32 4.11 2.96
N ILE A 24 0.49 3.05 2.16
CA ILE A 24 1.77 2.43 1.82
C ILE A 24 1.99 2.48 0.31
N ALA A 25 3.12 3.03 -0.12
CA ALA A 25 3.54 3.12 -1.50
C ALA A 25 4.83 2.30 -1.70
N SER A 26 4.90 1.50 -2.77
CA SER A 26 6.11 0.75 -3.10
C SER A 26 6.43 0.71 -4.59
N ARG A 27 7.73 0.64 -4.89
CA ARG A 27 8.23 0.31 -6.23
C ARG A 27 7.83 -1.10 -6.69
N SER A 28 7.65 -2.02 -5.74
CA SER A 28 7.35 -3.44 -5.97
C SER A 28 5.84 -3.73 -5.96
N ILE A 29 5.48 -4.99 -6.25
CA ILE A 29 4.09 -5.49 -6.22
C ILE A 29 3.77 -6.05 -4.81
N PRO A 30 2.59 -5.74 -4.22
CA PRO A 30 2.12 -6.33 -2.96
C PRO A 30 1.82 -7.84 -3.07
N THR A 31 1.82 -8.56 -1.95
CA THR A 31 1.24 -9.92 -1.92
C THR A 31 -0.27 -9.88 -1.77
N THR A 32 -0.97 -10.93 -2.22
CA THR A 32 -2.43 -11.05 -2.07
C THR A 32 -2.88 -10.91 -0.61
N SER A 33 -2.20 -11.60 0.32
CA SER A 33 -2.51 -11.51 1.76
C SER A 33 -2.29 -10.11 2.34
N ALA A 34 -1.31 -9.35 1.81
CA ALA A 34 -1.11 -7.97 2.23
C ALA A 34 -2.25 -7.07 1.75
N LEU A 35 -2.73 -7.28 0.53
CA LEU A 35 -3.89 -6.54 -0.01
C LEU A 35 -5.17 -6.85 0.78
N GLU A 36 -5.42 -8.12 1.09
CA GLU A 36 -6.57 -8.52 1.91
C GLU A 36 -6.55 -7.86 3.29
N LEU A 37 -5.39 -7.85 3.95
CA LEU A 37 -5.24 -7.21 5.26
C LEU A 37 -5.38 -5.69 5.15
N ALA A 38 -4.72 -5.05 4.18
CA ALA A 38 -4.79 -3.61 3.99
C ALA A 38 -6.23 -3.14 3.72
N ASN A 39 -6.99 -3.92 2.95
CA ASN A 39 -8.40 -3.65 2.71
C ASN A 39 -9.20 -3.71 4.02
N LYS A 40 -9.03 -4.77 4.83
CA LYS A 40 -9.69 -4.89 6.14
C LYS A 40 -9.35 -3.76 7.11
N LEU A 41 -8.11 -3.27 7.06
CA LEU A 41 -7.62 -2.21 7.94
C LEU A 41 -7.83 -0.80 7.38
N GLY A 42 -8.44 -0.66 6.21
CA GLY A 42 -8.68 0.66 5.61
C GLY A 42 -7.39 1.37 5.18
N ILE A 43 -6.34 0.65 4.77
CA ILE A 43 -5.05 1.21 4.37
C ILE A 43 -4.95 1.22 2.83
N THR A 44 -4.66 2.37 2.25
CA THR A 44 -4.41 2.51 0.81
C THR A 44 -3.06 1.87 0.45
N VAL A 45 -3.05 1.05 -0.59
CA VAL A 45 -1.83 0.42 -1.11
C VAL A 45 -1.59 0.85 -2.55
N ILE A 46 -0.40 1.38 -2.82
CA ILE A 46 0.04 1.74 -4.16
C ILE A 46 1.30 0.95 -4.51
N GLY A 47 1.25 0.20 -5.61
CA GLY A 47 2.40 -0.51 -6.15
C GLY A 47 2.93 0.14 -7.42
N ARG A 48 4.14 -0.25 -7.82
CA ARG A 48 4.80 0.23 -9.04
C ARG A 48 4.88 1.77 -9.14
N VAL A 49 5.05 2.45 -8.01
CA VAL A 49 4.94 3.92 -7.90
C VAL A 49 5.94 4.73 -8.72
N VAL A 50 7.04 4.11 -9.14
CA VAL A 50 8.07 4.74 -10.02
C VAL A 50 7.89 4.39 -11.50
N SER A 51 6.93 3.53 -11.84
CA SER A 51 6.66 3.19 -13.23
C SER A 51 5.73 4.21 -13.86
N SER A 52 5.69 4.27 -15.19
CA SER A 52 4.75 5.13 -15.93
C SER A 52 3.27 4.79 -15.71
N LYS A 53 2.99 3.66 -15.05
CA LYS A 53 1.64 3.17 -14.74
C LYS A 53 1.63 2.62 -13.29
N PRO A 54 1.62 3.50 -12.28
CA PRO A 54 1.42 3.08 -10.90
C PRO A 54 0.06 2.40 -10.75
N VAL A 55 -0.05 1.50 -9.77
CA VAL A 55 -1.29 0.75 -9.52
C VAL A 55 -1.77 1.07 -8.13
N ILE A 56 -2.94 1.70 -8.04
CA ILE A 56 -3.66 1.89 -6.78
C ILE A 56 -4.56 0.67 -6.60
N TYR A 57 -4.38 -0.07 -5.51
CA TYR A 57 -5.10 -1.33 -5.31
C TYR A 57 -6.43 -1.17 -4.58
N MET A 58 -6.61 -0.08 -3.83
CA MET A 58 -7.80 0.19 -3.02
C MET A 58 -7.81 1.65 -2.56
N TYR A 59 -8.99 2.16 -2.24
CA TYR A 59 -9.23 3.51 -1.73
C TYR A 59 -8.66 4.61 -2.65
N GLU A 60 -8.91 4.48 -3.96
CA GLU A 60 -8.43 5.43 -4.99
C GLU A 60 -8.97 6.84 -4.76
N GLU A 61 -10.16 6.97 -4.17
CA GLU A 61 -10.79 8.23 -3.79
C GLU A 61 -9.96 9.07 -2.80
N ARG A 62 -8.96 8.48 -2.14
CA ARG A 62 -8.05 9.17 -1.21
C ARG A 62 -6.85 9.83 -1.90
N ILE A 63 -6.68 9.62 -3.21
CA ILE A 63 -5.56 10.14 -3.98
C ILE A 63 -6.03 11.34 -4.80
N ALA A 64 -5.46 12.51 -4.54
CA ALA A 64 -5.66 13.70 -5.38
C ALA A 64 -4.70 13.64 -6.58
N ILE A 65 -5.20 14.05 -7.75
CA ILE A 65 -4.47 14.13 -9.03
C ILE A 65 -3.90 15.54 -9.20
#